data_AF-A0A6P1X0G3-F1
#
_entry.id   AF-A0A6P1X0G3-F1
#
_cell.length_a   1.000
_cell.length_b   1.000
_cell.length_c   1.000
_cell.angle_alpha   90.00
_cell.angle_beta   90.00
_cell.angle_gamma   90.00
#
_symmetry.space_group_name_H-M   'P 1'
#
loop_
_entity.id
_entity.type
_entity.pdbx_description
1 polymer ?
#
loop_
_entity_poly.entity_id
_entity_poly.type
_entity_poly.pdbx_seq_one_letter_code
_entity_poly.pdbx_strand_id
1 'polypeptide(L)' 'MNANKVKIRFKDDGKQTLKNVVRVETDINYSMYQCTHKDGAQTFIKGKDIKIISFGKSVDIEEY' A
#
# COMPACT_ATOMS: atom_id res chain seq x y z
N MET A 1 -12.49 -3.78 14.40
CA MET A 1 -11.54 -2.66 14.20
C MET A 1 -10.80 -2.86 12.88
N ASN A 2 -10.83 -1.87 11.98
CA ASN A 2 -10.36 -1.96 10.59
C ASN A 2 -8.86 -1.57 10.47
N ALA A 3 -7.97 -2.27 11.17
CA ALA A 3 -6.58 -1.82 11.34
C ALA A 3 -5.64 -2.08 10.13
N ASN A 4 -6.04 -2.97 9.23
CA ASN A 4 -5.19 -3.50 8.16
C ASN A 4 -5.62 -2.96 6.78
N LYS A 5 -5.55 -1.65 6.58
CA LYS A 5 -5.97 -1.03 5.32
C LYS A 5 -4.89 -0.12 4.76
N VAL A 6 -4.74 -0.15 3.44
CA VAL A 6 -3.94 0.82 2.69
C VAL A 6 -4.88 1.59 1.79
N LYS A 7 -4.90 2.92 1.94
CA LYS A 7 -5.73 3.82 1.12
C LYS A 7 -4.83 4.54 0.13
N ILE A 8 -5.22 4.54 -1.13
CA ILE A 8 -4.46 5.10 -2.23
C ILE A 8 -5.34 6.10 -2.94
N ARG A 9 -4.82 7.31 -3.16
CA ARG A 9 -5.33 8.27 -4.13
C ARG A 9 -4.32 8.35 -5.26
N PHE A 10 -4.79 8.10 -6.48
CA PHE A 10 -3.98 8.16 -7.70
C PHE A 10 -3.98 9.58 -8.27
N LYS A 11 -3.04 9.85 -9.18
CA LYS A 11 -2.90 11.16 -9.85
C LYS A 11 -4.04 11.47 -10.83
N ASP A 12 -4.71 10.43 -11.34
CA ASP A 12 -5.90 10.51 -12.20
C ASP A 12 -7.21 10.67 -11.40
N ASP A 13 -7.11 11.09 -10.12
CA ASP A 13 -8.20 11.18 -9.14
C ASP A 13 -8.88 9.85 -8.78
N GLY A 14 -8.34 8.72 -9.24
CA GLY A 14 -8.73 7.38 -8.82
C GLY A 14 -8.50 7.14 -7.32
N LYS A 15 -9.34 6.30 -6.71
CA LYS A 15 -9.22 5.92 -5.30
C LYS A 15 -9.29 4.40 -5.16
N GLN A 16 -8.37 3.84 -4.39
CA GLN A 16 -8.36 2.42 -4.05
C GLN A 16 -8.17 2.23 -2.55
N THR A 17 -8.80 1.19 -2.01
CA THR A 17 -8.60 0.78 -0.62
C THR A 17 -8.33 -0.71 -0.59
N LEU A 18 -7.10 -1.06 -0.25
CA LEU A 18 -6.72 -2.43 0.05
C LEU A 18 -7.11 -2.75 1.49
N LYS A 19 -7.67 -3.95 1.69
CA LYS A 19 -8.07 -4.46 3.01
C LYS A 19 -7.23 -5.67 3.36
N ASN A 20 -7.13 -5.95 4.65
CA ASN A 20 -6.36 -7.06 5.21
C ASN A 20 -4.88 -7.03 4.83
N VAL A 21 -4.31 -5.85 4.55
CA VAL A 21 -2.87 -5.69 4.29
C VAL A 21 -2.13 -5.81 5.60
N VAL A 22 -1.11 -6.66 5.65
CA VAL A 22 -0.28 -6.89 6.85
C VAL A 22 1.11 -6.29 6.71
N ARG A 23 1.66 -6.27 5.49
CA ARG A 23 3.01 -5.75 5.21
C ARG A 23 3.01 -4.96 3.90
N VAL A 24 3.76 -3.87 3.88
CA VAL A 24 4.07 -3.10 2.69
C VAL A 24 5.59 -2.98 2.56
N GLU A 25 6.09 -3.31 1.38
CA GLU A 25 7.50 -3.25 1.02
C GLU A 25 7.68 -2.23 -0.11
N THR A 26 8.74 -1.42 -0.04
CA THR A 26 9.08 -0.42 -1.07
C THR A 26 10.59 -0.20 -1.13
N ASP A 27 11.08 0.18 -2.31
CA ASP A 27 12.46 0.64 -2.48
C ASP A 27 12.64 2.09 -1.98
N ILE A 28 13.88 2.51 -1.73
CA ILE A 28 14.24 3.88 -1.30
C ILE A 28 13.72 5.02 -2.20
N ASN A 29 13.47 4.76 -3.49
CA ASN A 29 12.96 5.78 -4.41
C ASN A 29 11.43 5.76 -4.48
N TYR A 30 10.78 4.92 -3.67
CA TYR A 30 9.35 4.72 -3.65
C TYR A 30 8.78 4.39 -5.04
N SER A 31 9.52 3.64 -5.85
CA SER A 31 9.16 3.36 -7.24
C SER A 31 8.02 2.35 -7.35
N MET A 32 7.93 1.42 -6.40
CA MET A 32 6.90 0.38 -6.34
C MET A 32 6.56 0.00 -4.89
N TYR A 33 5.27 -0.13 -4.62
CA TYR A 33 4.75 -0.63 -3.35
C TYR A 33 4.23 -2.05 -3.54
N GLN A 34 4.78 -3.00 -2.81
CA GLN A 34 4.28 -4.37 -2.70
C GLN A 34 3.47 -4.51 -1.41
N CYS A 35 2.16 -4.71 -1.54
CA CYS A 35 1.26 -4.92 -0.41
C CYS A 35 0.95 -6.41 -0.26
N THR A 36 1.37 -7.01 0.86
CA THR A 36 1.04 -8.40 1.21
C THR A 36 -0.21 -8.44 2.08
N HIS A 37 -1.19 -9.22 1.66
CA HIS A 37 -2.47 -9.42 2.33
C HIS A 37 -2.41 -10.61 3.30
N LYS A 38 -3.35 -10.66 4.25
CA LYS A 38 -3.42 -11.70 5.29
C LYS A 38 -3.56 -13.13 4.73
N ASP A 39 -4.14 -13.28 3.54
CA ASP A 39 -4.28 -14.55 2.82
C ASP A 39 -3.03 -14.91 1.98
N GLY A 40 -1.98 -14.09 2.02
CA GLY A 40 -0.77 -14.26 1.23
C GLY A 40 -0.87 -13.67 -0.19
N ALA A 41 -2.02 -13.12 -0.60
CA ALA A 41 -2.11 -12.42 -1.87
C ALA A 41 -1.22 -11.17 -1.89
N GLN A 42 -0.73 -10.80 -3.06
CA GLN A 42 0.13 -9.64 -3.24
C GLN A 42 -0.47 -8.66 -4.26
N THR A 43 -0.48 -7.38 -3.89
CA THR A 43 -0.86 -6.28 -4.81
C THR A 43 0.33 -5.37 -5.03
N PHE A 44 0.65 -5.11 -6.30
CA PHE A 44 1.75 -4.22 -6.70
C PHE A 44 1.20 -2.89 -7.23
N ILE A 45 1.74 -1.79 -6.72
CA ILE A 45 1.31 -0.44 -7.11
C ILE A 45 2.54 0.37 -7.52
N LYS A 46 2.50 1.00 -8.69
CA LYS A 46 3.58 1.87 -9.16
C LYS A 46 3.52 3.20 -8.43
N GLY A 47 4.62 3.59 -7.77
CA GLY A 47 4.72 4.84 -7.03
C GLY A 47 4.45 6.08 -7.89
N LYS A 48 4.87 6.04 -9.17
CA LYS A 48 4.64 7.15 -10.10
C LYS A 48 3.16 7.50 -10.33
N ASP A 49 2.25 6.56 -10.10
CA ASP A 49 0.81 6.75 -10.33
C ASP A 49 0.10 7.23 -9.04
N ILE A 50 0.76 7.12 -7.89
CA ILE A 50 0.24 7.51 -6.57
C ILE A 50 0.39 9.02 -6.35
N LYS A 51 -0.68 9.64 -5.84
CA LYS A 51 -0.70 11.02 -5.31
C LYS A 51 -0.57 11.02 -3.80
N ILE A 52 -1.32 10.15 -3.11
CA ILE A 52 -1.26 9.96 -1.66
C ILE A 52 -1.44 8.47 -1.36
N ILE A 53 -0.58 7.92 -0.51
CA ILE A 53 -0.77 6.61 0.10
C ILE A 53 -0.86 6.78 1.62
N SER A 54 -1.75 6.05 2.27
CA SER A 54 -1.95 6.10 3.71
C SER A 54 -2.11 4.70 4.28
N PHE A 55 -1.29 4.41 5.28
CA PHE A 55 -1.20 3.10 5.92
C PHE A 55 -2.01 3.07 7.23
N GLY A 56 -2.65 1.93 7.50
CA GLY A 56 -3.32 1.68 8.76
C GLY A 56 -2.32 1.45 9.89
N LYS A 57 -2.78 1.61 11.15
CA LYS A 57 -1.93 1.49 12.35
C LYS A 57 -1.30 0.10 12.57
N SER A 58 -1.73 -0.92 11.82
CA SER A 58 -1.28 -2.31 11.96
C SER A 58 -0.72 -2.86 10.64
N VAL A 59 -0.16 -1.98 9.82
CA VAL A 59 0.55 -2.33 8.59
C VAL A 59 2.03 -2.07 8.84
N ASP A 60 2.85 -3.12 8.76
CA ASP A 60 4.30 -2.99 8.82
C ASP A 60 4.81 -2.43 7.48
N ILE A 61 5.72 -1.46 7.53
CA ILE A 61 6.31 -0.83 6.35
C ILE A 61 7.81 -1.06 6.41
N GLU A 62 8.36 -1.63 5.34
CA GLU A 62 9.79 -1.89 5.20
C GLU A 62 10.33 -1.19 3.95
N GLU A 63 11.43 -0.47 4.14
CA GLU A 63 12.13 0.32 3.13
C GLU A 63 13.54 -0.23 2.96
N TYR A 64 13.98 -0.47 1.72
CA TYR A 64 15.29 -1.04 1.39
C TYR A 64 15.97 -0.36 0.22
#